data_AF-A0A1S2FA70-F1
#
_entry.id   AF-A0A1S2FA70-F1
#
_cell.length_a   1.000
_cell.length_b   1.000
_cell.length_c   1.000
_cell.angle_alpha   90.00
_cell.angle_beta   90.00
_cell.angle_gamma   90.00
#
_symmetry.space_group_name_H-M   'P 1'
#
loop_
_entity.id
_entity.type
_entity.pdbx_description
1 polymer ?
#
loop_
_entity_poly.entity_id
_entity_poly.type
_entity_poly.pdbx_seq_one_letter_code
_entity_poly.pdbx_strand_id
1 'polypeptide(L)'
;MNISILALILVGIITIYAIAFTMIIKLLGRKFKDKCNMYFLYASIILVIQSYVLIQDFLGNQSLSSVNILFFLMGFMLIFQGIKRKKSNIKKSK
;
A
#
# COMPACT_ATOMS: atom_id res chain seq x y z
N MET A 1 -3.06 26.16 6.37
CA MET A 1 -3.82 25.05 5.74
C MET A 1 -5.15 24.93 6.48
N ASN A 2 -6.28 24.79 5.78
CA ASN A 2 -7.58 24.71 6.46
C ASN A 2 -7.69 23.42 7.30
N ILE A 3 -8.31 23.47 8.49
CA ILE A 3 -8.42 22.33 9.42
C ILE A 3 -9.04 21.10 8.72
N SER A 4 -10.00 21.33 7.83
CA SER A 4 -10.64 20.29 7.04
C SER A 4 -9.69 19.55 6.10
N ILE A 5 -8.70 20.27 5.53
CA ILE A 5 -7.71 19.69 4.61
C ILE A 5 -6.72 18.82 5.40
N LEU A 6 -6.31 19.30 6.57
CA LEU A 6 -5.44 18.53 7.48
C LEU A 6 -6.13 17.24 7.94
N ALA A 7 -7.41 17.31 8.30
CA ALA A 7 -8.20 16.14 8.69
C ALA A 7 -8.33 15.13 7.54
N LEU A 8 -8.56 15.58 6.31
CA LEU A 8 -8.65 14.71 5.13
C LEU A 8 -7.34 13.93 4.90
N ILE A 9 -6.20 14.59 5.05
CA ILE A 9 -4.87 13.98 4.91
C ILE A 9 -4.64 12.94 6.02
N LEU A 10 -4.95 13.28 7.27
CA LEU A 10 -4.84 12.37 8.41
C LEU A 10 -5.70 11.12 8.23
N VAL A 11 -6.97 11.29 7.85
CA VAL A 11 -7.88 10.16 7.59
C VAL A 11 -7.37 9.30 6.43
N GLY A 12 -6.83 9.92 5.37
CA GLY A 12 -6.23 9.21 4.24
C GLY A 12 -5.06 8.32 4.67
N ILE A 13 -4.14 8.86 5.48
CA ILE A 13 -2.98 8.12 6.00
C ILE A 13 -3.42 6.94 6.87
N ILE A 14 -4.37 7.16 7.80
CA ILE A 14 -4.89 6.10 8.68
C ILE A 14 -5.56 4.98 7.87
N THR A 15 -6.32 5.35 6.83
CA THR A 15 -7.00 4.38 5.96
C THR A 15 -6.00 3.52 5.19
N ILE A 16 -4.93 4.12 4.65
CA ILE A 16 -3.86 3.39 3.96
C ILE A 16 -3.16 2.43 4.93
N TYR A 17 -2.87 2.87 6.15
CA TYR A 17 -2.27 2.03 7.19
C TYR A 17 -3.14 0.82 7.54
N ALA A 18 -4.44 1.03 7.73
CA ALA A 18 -5.38 -0.03 8.05
C ALA A 18 -5.44 -1.09 6.93
N ILE A 19 -5.44 -0.66 5.66
CA ILE A 19 -5.46 -1.55 4.49
C ILE A 19 -4.16 -2.35 4.39
N ALA A 20 -3.00 -1.68 4.50
CA ALA A 20 -1.71 -2.35 4.42
C ALA A 20 -1.54 -3.37 5.56
N PHE A 21 -1.94 -3.00 6.78
CA PHE A 21 -1.88 -3.87 7.95
C PHE A 21 -2.80 -5.09 7.83
N THR A 22 -4.03 -4.91 7.36
CA THR A 22 -4.93 -6.05 7.09
C THR A 22 -4.39 -6.97 5.99
N MET A 23 -3.77 -6.42 4.95
CA MET A 23 -3.10 -7.24 3.93
C MET A 23 -1.94 -8.05 4.51
N ILE A 24 -1.09 -7.43 5.35
CA ILE A 24 0.04 -8.10 6.02
C ILE A 24 -0.45 -9.23 6.92
N ILE A 25 -1.43 -8.98 7.80
CA ILE A 25 -1.99 -10.01 8.70
C ILE A 25 -2.58 -11.17 7.90
N LYS A 26 -3.35 -10.86 6.85
CA LYS A 26 -3.99 -11.87 6.01
C LYS A 26 -2.98 -12.74 5.25
N LEU A 27 -1.79 -12.21 4.98
CA LEU A 27 -0.69 -12.94 4.35
C LEU A 27 0.12 -13.75 5.35
N LEU A 28 0.39 -13.24 6.56
CA LEU A 28 1.07 -13.98 7.63
C LEU A 28 0.34 -15.26 8.03
N GLY A 29 -1.00 -15.26 7.98
CA GLY A 29 -1.82 -16.45 8.23
C GLY A 29 -1.84 -17.49 7.09
N ARG A 30 -1.25 -17.19 5.91
CA ARG A 30 -1.24 -18.08 4.74
C ARG A 30 0.19 -18.41 4.34
N LYS A 31 0.52 -19.70 4.15
CA LYS A 31 1.82 -20.10 3.58
C LYS A 31 2.09 -19.31 2.29
N PHE A 32 3.24 -18.65 2.19
CA PHE A 32 3.71 -17.86 1.02
C PHE A 32 4.02 -18.74 -0.21
N LYS A 33 3.15 -19.70 -0.53
CA LYS A 33 3.37 -20.67 -1.60
C LYS A 33 3.05 -20.08 -2.98
N ASP A 34 2.15 -19.10 -3.03
CA ASP A 34 1.74 -18.45 -4.27
C ASP A 34 2.54 -17.17 -4.55
N LYS A 35 3.11 -17.07 -5.76
CA LYS A 35 3.76 -15.84 -6.27
C LYS A 35 2.87 -14.60 -6.10
N CYS A 36 1.56 -14.78 -6.08
CA CYS A 36 0.56 -13.74 -5.84
C CYS A 36 0.65 -13.11 -4.44
N ASN A 37 0.87 -13.93 -3.41
CA ASN A 37 1.00 -13.46 -2.02
C ASN A 37 2.26 -12.60 -1.83
N MET A 38 3.33 -12.89 -2.57
CA MET A 38 4.54 -12.05 -2.56
C MET A 38 4.26 -10.64 -3.09
N TYR A 39 3.51 -10.47 -4.19
CA TYR A 39 3.17 -9.13 -4.69
C TYR A 39 2.39 -8.29 -3.67
N PHE A 40 1.43 -8.91 -2.98
CA PHE A 40 0.68 -8.22 -1.92
C PHE A 40 1.56 -7.88 -0.70
N LEU A 41 2.52 -8.74 -0.35
CA LEU A 41 3.48 -8.46 0.72
C LEU A 41 4.35 -7.25 0.35
N TYR A 42 4.96 -7.26 -0.84
CA TYR A 42 5.79 -6.15 -1.32
C TYR A 42 5.00 -4.84 -1.39
N ALA A 43 3.77 -4.89 -1.90
CA ALA A 43 2.90 -3.72 -1.92
C ALA A 43 2.63 -3.16 -0.52
N SER A 44 2.38 -4.04 0.45
CA SER A 44 2.08 -3.61 1.83
C SER A 44 3.30 -2.99 2.50
N ILE A 45 4.49 -3.56 2.30
CA ILE A 45 5.75 -3.00 2.82
C ILE A 45 6.00 -1.62 2.21
N ILE A 46 5.86 -1.49 0.88
CA ILE A 46 6.05 -0.21 0.17
C ILE A 46 5.05 0.83 0.67
N LEU A 47 3.78 0.47 0.87
CA LEU A 47 2.76 1.39 1.37
C LEU A 47 3.04 1.86 2.80
N VAL A 48 3.52 0.99 3.70
CA VAL A 48 3.89 1.37 5.06
C VAL A 48 5.06 2.35 5.06
N ILE A 49 6.12 2.05 4.29
CA ILE A 49 7.29 2.93 4.18
C ILE A 49 6.90 4.28 3.58
N GLN A 50 6.14 4.30 2.47
CA GLN A 50 5.72 5.54 1.82
C GLN A 50 4.80 6.37 2.69
N SER A 51 3.92 5.73 3.48
CA SER A 51 3.07 6.45 4.44
C SER A 51 3.88 7.10 5.55
N TYR A 52 4.93 6.43 6.05
CA TYR A 52 5.83 7.00 7.05
C TYR A 52 6.61 8.21 6.50
N VAL A 53 7.13 8.10 5.27
CA VAL A 53 7.84 9.20 4.62
C VAL A 53 6.89 10.39 4.36
N LEU A 54 5.65 10.14 3.93
CA LEU A 54 4.62 11.16 3.77
C LEU A 54 4.33 11.94 5.07
N ILE A 55 4.26 11.24 6.21
CA ILE A 55 4.07 11.87 7.52
C ILE A 55 5.26 12.75 7.88
N GLN A 56 6.49 12.25 7.65
CA GLN A 56 7.72 13.00 7.90
C GLN A 56 7.84 14.25 7.01
N ASP A 57 7.55 14.13 5.71
CA ASP A 57 7.53 15.25 4.77
C ASP A 57 6.51 16.31 5.21
N PHE A 58 5.33 15.89 5.68
CA PHE A 58 4.30 16.79 6.22
C PHE A 58 4.73 17.50 7.51
N LEU A 59 5.38 16.79 8.44
CA LEU A 59 5.89 17.37 9.68
C LEU A 59 7.05 18.33 9.44
N GLY A 60 7.88 18.05 8.43
CA GLY A 60 9.02 18.87 8.05
C GLY A 60 8.69 20.07 7.17
N ASN A 61 7.43 20.26 6.75
CA ASN A 61 7.04 21.21 5.69
C ASN A 61 7.89 21.07 4.41
N GLN A 62 8.40 19.86 4.14
CA GLN A 62 9.21 19.58 2.95
C GLN A 62 8.29 19.24 1.78
N SER A 63 8.72 19.59 0.56
CA SER A 63 7.95 19.23 -0.64
C SER A 63 7.95 17.72 -0.83
N LEU A 64 6.82 17.17 -1.26
CA LEU A 64 6.71 15.75 -1.59
C LEU A 64 7.69 15.41 -2.71
N SER A 65 8.63 14.52 -2.41
CA SER A 65 9.58 14.05 -3.41
C SER A 65 8.85 13.30 -4.52
N SER A 66 9.21 13.57 -5.78
CA SER A 66 8.70 12.86 -6.95
C SER A 66 9.00 11.36 -6.90
N VAL A 67 10.08 10.98 -6.20
CA VAL A 67 10.44 9.57 -5.93
C VAL A 67 9.39 8.90 -5.04
N ASN A 68 8.87 9.59 -4.01
CA ASN A 68 7.85 9.05 -3.11
C ASN A 68 6.54 8.77 -3.86
N ILE A 69 6.15 9.69 -4.75
CA ILE A 69 4.99 9.52 -5.63
C ILE A 69 5.17 8.29 -6.54
N LEU A 70 6.37 8.10 -7.10
CA LEU A 70 6.68 6.96 -7.96
C LEU A 70 6.57 5.63 -7.20
N PHE A 71 7.12 5.55 -5.99
CA PHE A 71 7.03 4.37 -5.14
C PHE A 71 5.59 4.07 -4.70
N PHE A 72 4.79 5.11 -4.44
CA PHE A 72 3.37 4.96 -4.13
C PHE A 72 2.60 4.33 -5.30
N LEU A 73 2.84 4.82 -6.53
CA LEU A 73 2.29 4.23 -7.76
C LEU A 73 2.76 2.79 -7.97
N MET A 74 4.02 2.49 -7.67
CA MET A 74 4.56 1.13 -7.73
C MET A 74 3.85 0.20 -6.75
N GLY A 75 3.57 0.64 -5.52
CA GLY A 75 2.75 -0.09 -4.55
C GLY A 75 1.36 -0.42 -5.09
N PHE A 76 0.67 0.55 -5.69
CA PHE A 76 -0.63 0.34 -6.35
C PHE A 76 -0.55 -0.66 -7.50
N MET A 77 0.49 -0.57 -8.34
CA MET A 77 0.69 -1.49 -9.46
C MET A 77 0.90 -2.93 -8.99
N LEU A 78 1.62 -3.12 -7.88
CA LEU A 78 1.82 -4.44 -7.26
C LEU A 78 0.51 -5.02 -6.69
N ILE A 79 -0.34 -4.19 -6.08
CA ILE A 79 -1.70 -4.61 -5.66
C ILE A 79 -2.51 -5.05 -6.87
N PHE A 80 -2.51 -4.26 -7.95
CA PHE A 80 -3.25 -4.58 -9.16
C PHE A 80 -2.76 -5.89 -9.81
N GLN A 81 -1.44 -6.08 -9.90
CA GLN A 81 -0.85 -7.34 -10.38
C GLN A 81 -1.20 -8.52 -9.49
N GLY A 82 -1.19 -8.34 -8.16
CA GLY A 82 -1.66 -9.32 -7.19
C GLY A 82 -3.11 -9.73 -7.47
N ILE A 83 -4.03 -8.78 -7.57
CA ILE A 83 -5.45 -9.05 -7.85
C ILE A 83 -5.64 -9.76 -9.19
N LYS A 84 -4.98 -9.29 -10.26
CA LYS A 84 -5.07 -9.87 -11.61
C LYS A 84 -4.60 -11.33 -11.63
N ARG A 85 -3.46 -11.63 -10.99
CA ARG A 85 -2.94 -13.01 -10.90
C ARG A 85 -3.84 -13.92 -10.07
N LYS A 86 -4.40 -13.43 -8.97
CA LYS A 86 -5.36 -14.19 -8.16
C LYS A 86 -6.58 -14.59 -8.97
N LYS A 87 -7.15 -13.64 -9.73
CA LYS A 87 -8.31 -13.89 -10.60
C LYS A 87 -8.00 -14.88 -11.73
N SER A 88 -6.79 -14.82 -12.29
CA SER A 88 -6.32 -15.77 -13.31
C SER A 88 -6.17 -17.20 -12.79
N ASN A 89 -5.58 -17.38 -11.59
CA ASN A 89 -5.46 -18.71 -10.97
C ASN A 89 -6.84 -19.34 -10.67
N ILE A 90 -7.80 -18.54 -10.22
CA ILE A 90 -9.18 -19.03 -9.99
C ILE A 90 -9.83 -19.50 -11.31
N LYS A 91 -9.57 -18.82 -12.43
CA LYS A 91 -10.13 -19.16 -13.74
C LYS A 91 -9.49 -20.41 -14.37
N LYS A 92 -8.25 -20.76 -14.00
CA LYS A 92 -7.57 -22.00 -14.43
C LYS A 92 -7.91 -23.23 -13.58
N SER A 93 -8.52 -23.03 -12.41
CA SER A 93 -8.88 -24.09 -11.47
C SER A 93 -10.36 -24.53 -11.57
N LYS A 94 -11.13 -23.92 -12.47
CA LYS A 94 -12.47 -24.35 -12.90
C LYS A 94 -12.35 -25.01 -14.26
#